data_AF-A0A554X778-F1
#
_entry.id   AF-A0A554X778-F1
#
_cell.length_a   1.000
_cell.length_b   1.000
_cell.length_c   1.000
_cell.angle_alpha   90.00
_cell.angle_beta   90.00
_cell.angle_gamma   90.00
#
_symmetry.space_group_name_H-M   'P 1'
#
loop_
_entity.id
_entity.type
_entity.pdbx_description
1 polymer ?
#
loop_
_entity_poly.entity_id
_entity_poly.type
_entity_poly.pdbx_seq_one_letter_code
_entity_poly.pdbx_strand_id
1 'polypeptide(L)'
;MPSVTIRHVPDEVHRAIRVRAAQHGRSAEAEMRAILEAAVRPSNRLKLGSLLAAAGRQVGLTEEEFRVLQSARDQTPARAASFE
;
A
#
# COMPACT_ATOMS: atom_id res chain seq x y z
N MET A 1 12.66 0.81 -9.56
CA MET A 1 11.30 0.22 -9.46
C MET A 1 11.43 -1.09 -8.70
N PRO A 2 10.61 -1.35 -7.68
CA PRO A 2 10.58 -2.68 -7.07
C PRO A 2 10.12 -3.69 -8.11
N SER A 3 10.79 -4.85 -8.19
CA SER A 3 10.44 -5.96 -9.06
C SER A 3 10.09 -7.19 -8.23
N VAL A 4 9.15 -8.00 -8.74
CA VAL A 4 8.70 -9.24 -8.10
C VAL A 4 8.67 -10.33 -9.16
N THR A 5 9.24 -11.49 -8.84
CA THR A 5 9.18 -12.69 -9.68
C THR A 5 8.36 -13.75 -8.97
N ILE A 6 7.23 -14.15 -9.57
CA ILE A 6 6.38 -15.23 -9.05
C ILE A 6 6.73 -16.50 -9.83
N ARG A 7 7.22 -17.53 -9.13
CA ARG A 7 7.59 -18.82 -9.72
C ARG A 7 6.48 -19.83 -9.52
N HIS A 8 6.44 -20.84 -10.40
CA HIS A 8 5.50 -21.97 -10.33
C HIS A 8 4.01 -21.56 -10.33
N VAL A 9 3.66 -20.53 -11.10
CA VAL A 9 2.25 -20.16 -11.31
C VAL A 9 1.58 -21.24 -12.17
N PRO A 10 0.47 -21.85 -11.73
CA PRO A 10 -0.26 -22.81 -12.56
C PRO A 10 -0.69 -22.19 -13.90
N ASP A 11 -0.61 -22.95 -14.98
CA ASP A 11 -0.92 -22.47 -16.33
C ASP A 11 -2.34 -21.91 -16.44
N GLU A 12 -3.29 -22.53 -15.74
CA GLU A 12 -4.69 -22.08 -15.67
C GLU A 12 -4.82 -20.68 -15.06
N VAL A 13 -4.03 -20.38 -14.02
CA VAL A 13 -4.03 -19.07 -13.34
C VAL A 13 -3.44 -18.02 -14.28
N HIS A 14 -2.31 -18.34 -14.92
CA HIS A 14 -1.70 -17.43 -15.88
C HIS A 14 -2.63 -17.13 -17.07
N ARG A 15 -3.34 -18.15 -17.59
CA ARG A 15 -4.35 -17.98 -18.64
C ARG A 15 -5.52 -17.12 -18.18
N ALA A 16 -6.05 -17.36 -16.97
CA ALA A 16 -7.13 -16.55 -16.41
C ALA A 16 -6.75 -15.07 -16.27
N ILE A 17 -5.52 -14.79 -15.82
CA ILE A 17 -4.98 -13.41 -15.75
C ILE A 17 -4.92 -12.78 -17.15
N ARG A 18 -4.44 -13.51 -18.17
CA ARG A 18 -4.40 -12.99 -19.55
C ARG A 18 -5.78 -12.65 -20.10
N VAL A 19 -6.77 -13.51 -19.87
CA VAL A 19 -8.16 -13.26 -20.30
C VAL A 19 -8.73 -12.03 -19.60
N ARG A 20 -8.56 -11.93 -18.27
CA ARG A 20 -9.00 -10.78 -17.49
C ARG A 20 -8.31 -9.48 -17.90
N ALA A 21 -7.01 -9.53 -18.19
CA ALA A 21 -6.26 -8.37 -18.68
C ALA A 21 -6.81 -7.87 -20.04
N ALA A 22 -7.13 -8.79 -20.96
CA ALA A 22 -7.75 -8.45 -22.24
C ALA A 22 -9.13 -7.80 -22.06
N GLN A 23 -9.95 -8.31 -21.13
CA GLN A 23 -11.25 -7.72 -20.80
C GLN A 23 -11.12 -6.28 -20.27
N HIS A 24 -10.05 -5.98 -19.53
CA HIS A 24 -9.77 -4.65 -19.00
C HIS A 24 -8.96 -3.75 -19.95
N GLY A 25 -8.57 -4.24 -21.15
CA GLY A 25 -7.74 -3.49 -22.10
C GLY A 25 -6.33 -3.20 -21.58
N ARG A 26 -5.74 -4.11 -20.79
CA ARG A 26 -4.43 -3.96 -20.15
C ARG A 26 -3.49 -5.12 -20.47
N SER A 27 -2.19 -4.94 -20.24
CA SER A 27 -1.24 -6.05 -20.27
C SER A 27 -1.43 -6.98 -19.08
N ALA A 28 -0.97 -8.23 -19.19
CA ALA A 28 -1.02 -9.19 -18.08
C ALA A 28 -0.26 -8.70 -16.84
N GLU A 29 0.88 -8.02 -17.04
CA GLU A 29 1.64 -7.40 -15.94
C GLU A 29 0.86 -6.27 -15.27
N ALA A 30 0.20 -5.41 -16.04
CA ALA A 30 -0.63 -4.34 -15.50
C ALA A 30 -1.83 -4.89 -14.71
N GLU A 31 -2.42 -6.00 -15.17
CA GLU A 31 -3.49 -6.69 -14.44
C GLU A 31 -2.98 -7.32 -13.14
N MET A 32 -1.83 -8.01 -13.17
CA MET A 32 -1.20 -8.55 -11.95
C MET A 32 -0.92 -7.44 -10.93
N ARG A 33 -0.41 -6.30 -11.38
CA ARG A 33 -0.18 -5.13 -10.51
C ARG A 33 -1.49 -4.61 -9.91
N ALA A 34 -2.55 -4.51 -10.71
CA ALA A 34 -3.86 -4.06 -10.24
C ALA A 34 -4.47 -5.03 -9.20
N ILE A 35 -4.32 -6.35 -9.40
CA ILE A 35 -4.77 -7.37 -8.44
C ILE A 35 -4.01 -7.24 -7.12
N LEU A 36 -2.68 -7.16 -7.18
CA LEU A 36 -1.86 -6.96 -5.99
C LEU A 36 -2.23 -5.67 -5.26
N GLU A 37 -2.42 -4.57 -6.00
CA GLU A 37 -2.81 -3.29 -5.42
C GLU A 37 -4.17 -3.37 -4.71
N ALA A 38 -5.17 -3.97 -5.35
CA ALA A 38 -6.49 -4.15 -4.75
C ALA A 38 -6.45 -5.05 -3.50
N ALA A 39 -5.63 -6.10 -3.51
CA ALA A 39 -5.47 -7.02 -2.38
C ALA A 39 -4.79 -6.35 -1.17
N VAL A 40 -3.79 -5.48 -1.39
CA VAL A 40 -3.01 -4.85 -0.30
C VAL A 40 -3.51 -3.46 0.07
N ARG A 41 -4.41 -2.86 -0.73
CA ARG A 41 -5.03 -1.55 -0.48
C ARG A 41 -6.56 -1.68 -0.53
N PRO A 42 -7.19 -2.36 0.45
CA PRO A 42 -8.64 -2.42 0.50
C PRO A 42 -9.23 -1.00 0.57
N SER A 43 -10.37 -0.78 -0.09
CA SER A 43 -11.05 0.52 -0.15
C SER A 43 -11.40 1.07 1.23
N ASN A 44 -11.65 0.18 2.19
CA ASN A 44 -11.94 0.53 3.58
C ASN A 44 -10.67 0.73 4.45
N ARG A 45 -9.48 0.80 3.85
CA ARG A 45 -8.24 1.07 4.60
C ARG A 45 -8.29 2.49 5.14
N LEU A 46 -8.29 2.61 6.47
CA LEU A 46 -8.11 3.88 7.15
C LEU A 46 -6.75 4.46 6.78
N LYS A 47 -6.75 5.59 6.04
CA LYS A 47 -5.54 6.36 5.75
C LYS A 47 -5.20 7.24 6.97
N LEU A 48 -4.89 6.61 8.11
CA LEU A 48 -4.73 7.28 9.40
C LEU A 48 -3.76 8.47 9.31
N GLY A 49 -2.60 8.30 8.65
CA GLY A 49 -1.65 9.39 8.45
C GLY A 49 -2.23 10.58 7.66
N SER A 50 -3.03 10.32 6.62
CA SER A 50 -3.70 11.38 5.85
C SER A 50 -4.79 12.07 6.67
N LEU A 51 -5.54 11.32 7.49
CA LEU A 51 -6.56 11.86 8.38
C LEU A 51 -5.94 12.74 9.47
N LEU A 52 -4.88 12.27 10.13
CA LEU A 52 -4.13 13.04 11.13
C LEU A 52 -3.53 14.31 10.51
N ALA A 53 -2.96 14.22 9.31
CA ALA A 53 -2.44 15.39 8.60
C ALA A 53 -3.55 16.39 8.25
N ALA A 54 -4.75 15.92 7.88
CA ALA A 54 -5.89 16.80 7.63
C ALA A 54 -6.38 17.48 8.91
N ALA A 55 -6.47 16.74 10.02
CA ALA A 55 -6.83 17.29 11.33
C ALA A 55 -5.81 18.35 11.78
N GLY A 56 -4.51 18.08 11.65
CA GLY A 56 -3.44 19.04 11.97
C GLY A 56 -3.57 20.35 11.18
N ARG A 57 -3.91 20.27 9.88
CA ARG A 57 -4.18 21.47 9.06
C ARG A 57 -5.44 22.22 9.52
N GLN A 58 -6.49 21.51 9.89
CA GLN A 58 -7.75 22.13 10.35
C GLN A 58 -7.58 22.92 11.65
N VAL A 59 -6.74 22.44 12.57
CA VAL A 59 -6.46 23.12 13.85
C VAL A 59 -5.32 24.14 13.77
N GLY A 60 -4.69 24.31 12.61
CA GLY A 60 -3.61 25.27 12.42
C GLY A 60 -2.31 24.87 13.13
N LEU A 61 -2.02 23.57 13.21
CA LEU A 61 -0.80 23.05 13.86
C LEU A 61 0.45 23.73 13.30
N THR A 62 1.18 24.42 14.18
CA THR A 62 2.39 25.15 13.83
C THR A 62 3.60 24.23 13.72
N GLU A 63 4.66 24.69 13.07
CA GLU A 63 5.91 23.94 12.95
C GLU A 63 6.58 23.75 14.32
N GLU A 64 6.49 24.74 15.21
CA GLU A 64 6.95 24.65 16.60
C GLU A 64 6.23 23.52 17.36
N GLU A 65 4.91 23.46 17.30
CA GLU A 65 4.12 22.39 17.95
C GLU A 65 4.42 21.02 17.33
N PHE A 66 4.58 20.97 16.01
CA PHE A 66 4.97 19.74 15.32
C PHE A 66 6.36 19.24 15.74
N ARG A 67 7.32 20.15 15.98
CA ARG A 67 8.65 19.80 16.48
C ARG A 67 8.62 19.18 17.87
N VAL A 68 7.72 19.63 18.76
CA VAL A 68 7.53 19.01 20.09
C VAL A 68 7.01 17.57 19.96
N LEU A 69 6.08 17.33 19.04
CA LEU A 69 5.59 15.97 18.76
C LEU A 69 6.68 15.06 18.18
N GLN A 70 7.53 15.60 17.29
CA GLN A 70 8.65 14.86 16.73
C GLN A 70 9.71 14.49 17.77
N SER A 71 10.05 15.39 18.69
CA SER A 71 11.07 15.15 19.71
C SER A 71 10.62 14.14 20.76
N ALA A 72 9.32 14.08 21.06
CA ALA A 72 8.73 13.09 21.97
C ALA A 72 8.51 11.71 21.32
N ARG A 73 8.67 11.57 20.00
CA ARG A 73 8.40 10.32 19.27
C ARG A 73 9.52 9.31 19.51
N ASP A 74 9.13 8.09 19.91
CA ASP A 74 10.05 6.95 19.89
C ASP A 74 10.55 6.66 18.47
N GLN A 75 11.86 6.65 18.28
CA GLN A 75 12.51 6.41 17.00
C GLN A 75 13.00 4.97 16.84
N THR A 76 12.73 4.10 17.81
CA THR A 76 13.05 2.69 17.74
C THR A 76 12.36 2.08 16.50
N PRO A 77 13.11 1.46 15.57
CA PRO A 77 12.52 0.82 14.41
C PRO A 77 11.46 -0.21 14.81
N ALA A 78 10.38 -0.28 14.04
CA ALA A 78 9.36 -1.29 14.24
C ALA A 78 10.00 -2.69 14.13
N ARG A 79 9.73 -3.56 15.10
CA ARG A 79 10.15 -4.97 15.02
C ARG A 79 9.40 -5.65 13.86
N ALA A 80 10.09 -6.56 13.18
CA ALA A 80 9.46 -7.39 12.17
C ALA A 80 8.29 -8.19 12.79
N ALA A 81 7.16 -8.25 12.10
CA ALA A 81 6.05 -9.09 12.52
C ALA A 81 6.43 -10.57 12.33
N SER A 82 6.20 -11.39 13.34
CA SER A 82 6.28 -12.86 13.24
C SER A 82 4.96 -13.39 12.69
N PHE A 83 5.03 -14.19 11.65
CA PHE A 83 3.88 -14.87 11.07
C PHE A 83 4.12 -16.39 11.23
N GLU A 84 3.89 -16.90 12.44
CA GLU A 84 3.70 -18.34 12.69
C GLU A 84 2.25 -18.75 12.38
#